data_AF-A0A7S4R6J5-F1
#
_entry.id   AF-A0A7S4R6J5-F1
#
_cell.length_a   1.000
_cell.length_b   1.000
_cell.length_c   1.000
_cell.angle_alpha   90.00
_cell.angle_beta   90.00
_cell.angle_gamma   90.00
#
_symmetry.space_group_name_H-M   'P 1'
#
loop_
_entity.id
_entity.type
_entity.pdbx_description
1 polymer ?
#
loop_
_entity_poly.entity_id
_entity_poly.type
_entity_poly.pdbx_seq_one_letter_code
_entity_poly.pdbx_strand_id
1 'polypeptide(L)'
;LSEEVSFVSHIASHSCIFNLKGSCSISHLPGIVARGRASLDAVTFASLFVVTACISFALFVLFCTFSVATVVPFVPPLGSILFVQIVIPIIGLTMSMTDGDSDSMNRVPPKNDESITFAPREGRRIYLCAILRALPVAIAPQLLYLISFGELVLHFEPLLLETECSMPRNQQASENWTAVIRCDALRNYSGDARTSAGSLMLADFALCVIVSSVGFVFKTNPLKSDRPWEQNHAWAWGTIVSIILIPCYLSATLAGGVLSALPWYYYILALLAPLICLAIGELVKQKDLWHENRAVMMRRLQFETRSVVRRTIFVIT
;
A
#
# COMPACT_ATOMS: atom_id res chain seq x y z
N LEU A 1 -56.33 -8.61 -14.21
CA LEU A 1 -55.56 -9.38 -13.20
C LEU A 1 -54.14 -9.70 -13.66
N SER A 2 -53.90 -10.50 -14.73
CA SER A 2 -52.51 -10.81 -15.14
C SER A 2 -51.71 -9.59 -15.63
N GLU A 3 -52.32 -8.69 -16.40
CA GLU A 3 -51.65 -7.46 -16.88
C GLU A 3 -51.36 -6.47 -15.73
N GLU A 4 -52.27 -6.39 -14.77
CA GLU A 4 -52.14 -5.50 -13.61
C GLU A 4 -51.04 -5.96 -12.65
N VAL A 5 -50.95 -7.27 -12.39
CA VAL A 5 -49.84 -7.85 -11.61
C VAL A 5 -48.50 -7.66 -12.32
N SER A 6 -48.47 -7.77 -13.65
CA SER A 6 -47.26 -7.48 -14.44
C SER A 6 -46.86 -5.99 -14.33
N PHE A 7 -47.82 -5.08 -14.48
CA PHE A 7 -47.59 -3.64 -14.37
C PHE A 7 -47.05 -3.25 -12.97
N VAL A 8 -47.68 -3.73 -11.90
CA VAL A 8 -47.22 -3.48 -10.51
C VAL A 8 -45.85 -4.11 -10.26
N SER A 9 -45.58 -5.32 -10.78
CA SER A 9 -44.27 -5.96 -10.68
C SER A 9 -43.20 -5.15 -11.40
N HIS A 10 -43.49 -4.57 -12.57
CA HIS A 10 -42.58 -3.69 -13.28
C HIS A 10 -42.28 -2.42 -12.47
N ILE A 11 -43.28 -1.73 -11.92
CA ILE A 11 -43.08 -0.54 -11.08
C ILE A 11 -42.24 -0.88 -9.84
N ALA A 12 -42.57 -1.97 -9.14
CA ALA A 12 -41.81 -2.44 -7.99
C ALA A 12 -40.36 -2.74 -8.40
N SER A 13 -40.16 -3.39 -9.55
CA SER A 13 -38.83 -3.72 -10.05
C SER A 13 -37.98 -2.50 -10.44
N HIS A 14 -38.62 -1.39 -10.83
CA HIS A 14 -37.96 -0.10 -11.08
C HIS A 14 -37.67 0.67 -9.79
N SER A 15 -38.42 0.40 -8.72
CA SER A 15 -38.25 1.03 -7.41
C SER A 15 -37.33 0.24 -6.47
N CYS A 16 -37.03 -1.02 -6.79
CA CYS A 16 -36.14 -1.87 -6.01
C CYS A 16 -34.69 -1.79 -6.51
N ILE A 17 -33.73 -1.69 -5.59
CA ILE A 17 -32.28 -1.75 -5.88
C ILE A 17 -31.89 -3.12 -6.46
N PHE A 18 -32.57 -4.18 -6.02
CA PHE A 18 -32.34 -5.54 -6.49
C PHE A 18 -33.59 -6.07 -7.19
N ASN A 19 -33.44 -6.43 -8.47
CA ASN A 19 -34.48 -7.09 -9.25
C ASN A 19 -34.11 -8.57 -9.43
N LEU A 20 -34.74 -9.45 -8.65
CA LEU A 20 -34.51 -10.90 -8.69
C LEU A 20 -35.31 -11.54 -9.84
N LYS A 21 -35.03 -11.14 -11.09
CA LYS A 21 -35.69 -11.70 -12.26
C LYS A 21 -35.42 -13.21 -12.33
N GLY A 22 -36.49 -14.01 -12.32
CA GLY A 22 -36.43 -15.46 -12.52
C GLY A 22 -36.19 -16.31 -11.26
N SER A 23 -36.01 -15.69 -10.09
CA SER A 23 -35.78 -16.40 -8.83
C SER A 23 -36.89 -16.08 -7.83
N CYS A 24 -37.94 -16.93 -7.78
CA CYS A 24 -39.05 -16.76 -6.82
C CYS A 24 -38.68 -17.09 -5.37
N SER A 25 -37.42 -17.47 -5.09
CA SER A 25 -37.02 -17.95 -3.78
C SER A 25 -36.24 -16.90 -2.99
N ILE A 26 -36.75 -16.57 -1.80
CA ILE A 26 -36.08 -15.77 -0.77
C ILE A 26 -34.72 -16.39 -0.36
N SER A 27 -34.48 -17.67 -0.68
CA SER A 27 -33.23 -18.38 -0.38
C SER A 27 -31.98 -17.77 -1.03
N HIS A 28 -32.11 -16.91 -2.05
CA HIS A 28 -30.96 -16.23 -2.67
C HIS A 28 -30.50 -14.98 -1.91
N LEU A 29 -31.35 -14.41 -1.06
CA LEU A 29 -31.07 -13.16 -0.36
C LEU A 29 -29.85 -13.28 0.57
N PRO A 30 -29.66 -14.36 1.36
CA PRO A 30 -28.44 -14.55 2.15
C PRO A 30 -27.16 -14.58 1.29
N GLY A 31 -27.22 -15.19 0.10
CA GLY A 31 -26.08 -15.25 -0.82
C GLY A 31 -25.71 -13.89 -1.40
N ILE A 32 -26.71 -13.07 -1.73
CA ILE A 32 -26.50 -11.69 -2.17
C ILE A 32 -25.88 -10.86 -1.04
N VAL A 33 -26.38 -11.00 0.19
CA VAL A 33 -25.82 -10.30 1.36
C VAL A 33 -24.38 -10.73 1.63
N ALA A 34 -24.07 -12.03 1.53
CA ALA A 34 -22.71 -12.54 1.70
C ALA A 34 -21.74 -11.94 0.67
N ARG A 35 -22.13 -11.92 -0.61
CA ARG A 35 -21.33 -11.28 -1.67
C ARG A 35 -21.19 -9.76 -1.48
N GLY A 36 -22.24 -9.09 -1.04
CA GLY A 36 -22.22 -7.66 -0.74
C GLY A 36 -21.24 -7.33 0.39
N ARG A 37 -21.20 -8.14 1.45
CA ARG A 37 -20.22 -7.99 2.56
C ARG A 37 -18.79 -8.23 2.08
N ALA A 38 -18.57 -9.31 1.33
CA ALA A 38 -17.28 -9.63 0.74
C ALA A 38 -16.74 -8.50 -0.13
N SER A 39 -17.58 -7.97 -1.03
CA SER A 39 -17.23 -6.86 -1.93
C SER A 39 -16.93 -5.58 -1.15
N LEU A 40 -17.73 -5.26 -0.11
CA LEU A 40 -17.49 -4.09 0.72
C LEU A 40 -16.15 -4.17 1.46
N ASP A 41 -15.82 -5.34 2.02
CA ASP A 41 -14.55 -5.57 2.70
C ASP A 41 -13.38 -5.42 1.70
N ALA A 42 -13.46 -6.06 0.52
CA ALA A 42 -12.42 -5.96 -0.51
C ALA A 42 -12.19 -4.52 -1.00
N VAL A 43 -13.26 -3.75 -1.24
CA VAL A 43 -13.17 -2.33 -1.62
C VAL A 43 -12.59 -1.48 -0.49
N THR A 44 -12.93 -1.78 0.76
CA THR A 44 -12.37 -1.09 1.93
C THR A 44 -10.87 -1.31 2.02
N PHE A 45 -10.37 -2.52 1.76
CA PHE A 45 -8.92 -2.78 1.80
C PHE A 45 -8.19 -2.18 0.62
N ALA A 46 -8.76 -2.28 -0.59
CA ALA A 46 -8.22 -1.62 -1.77
C ALA A 46 -8.10 -0.11 -1.56
N SER A 47 -9.13 0.54 -1.00
CA SER A 47 -9.09 1.98 -0.72
C SER A 47 -8.09 2.34 0.38
N LEU A 48 -8.00 1.56 1.46
CA LEU A 48 -6.97 1.73 2.49
C LEU A 48 -5.55 1.58 1.93
N PHE A 49 -5.33 0.63 1.03
CA PHE A 49 -4.06 0.47 0.32
C PHE A 49 -3.75 1.71 -0.52
N VAL A 50 -4.66 2.16 -1.37
CA VAL A 50 -4.47 3.33 -2.23
C VAL A 50 -4.16 4.58 -1.39
N VAL A 51 -4.93 4.83 -0.33
CA VAL A 51 -4.68 5.95 0.59
C VAL A 51 -3.31 5.83 1.25
N THR A 52 -2.94 4.64 1.73
CA THR A 52 -1.62 4.43 2.36
C THR A 52 -0.50 4.63 1.36
N ALA A 53 -0.63 4.15 0.12
CA ALA A 53 0.35 4.33 -0.95
C ALA A 53 0.52 5.81 -1.33
N CYS A 54 -0.57 6.57 -1.39
CA CYS A 54 -0.53 8.02 -1.60
C CYS A 54 0.14 8.75 -0.42
N ILE A 55 -0.14 8.35 0.82
CA ILE A 55 0.54 8.89 2.01
C ILE A 55 2.03 8.56 1.97
N SER A 56 2.41 7.33 1.64
CA SER A 56 3.80 6.92 1.45
C SER A 56 4.50 7.77 0.39
N PHE A 57 3.85 8.04 -0.73
CA PHE A 57 4.41 8.86 -1.80
C PHE A 57 4.57 10.32 -1.37
N ALA A 58 3.58 10.89 -0.67
CA ALA A 58 3.68 12.24 -0.13
C ALA A 58 4.82 12.36 0.90
N LEU A 59 4.95 11.39 1.81
CA LEU A 59 6.04 11.33 2.78
C LEU A 59 7.40 11.14 2.10
N PHE A 60 7.46 10.32 1.06
CA PHE A 60 8.66 10.10 0.25
C PHE A 60 9.14 11.40 -0.39
N VAL A 61 8.26 12.14 -1.07
CA VAL A 61 8.58 13.45 -1.67
C VAL A 61 8.98 14.46 -0.60
N LEU A 62 8.29 14.45 0.56
CA LEU A 62 8.65 15.30 1.69
C LEU A 62 10.06 14.98 2.21
N PHE A 63 10.42 13.70 2.36
CA PHE A 63 11.74 13.30 2.83
C PHE A 63 12.86 13.62 1.84
N CYS A 64 12.58 13.71 0.54
CA CYS A 64 13.57 14.25 -0.41
C CYS A 64 14.02 15.66 0.00
N THR A 65 13.11 16.50 0.51
CA THR A 65 13.45 17.87 0.95
C THR A 65 14.24 17.91 2.26
N PHE A 66 14.13 16.85 3.08
CA PHE A 66 14.82 16.69 4.36
C PHE A 66 16.03 15.75 4.27
N SER A 67 16.49 15.43 3.06
CA SER A 67 17.63 14.54 2.86
C SER A 67 18.90 15.13 3.47
N VAL A 68 19.77 14.26 3.99
CA VAL A 68 21.09 14.62 4.52
C VAL A 68 22.07 14.93 3.38
N ALA A 69 21.74 14.56 2.14
CA ALA A 69 22.51 14.92 0.97
C ALA A 69 22.45 16.42 0.69
N THR A 70 23.59 17.00 0.33
CA THR A 70 23.64 18.40 -0.15
C THR A 70 22.84 18.57 -1.45
N VAL A 71 22.73 17.49 -2.24
CA VAL A 71 21.93 17.42 -3.45
C VAL A 71 20.54 16.89 -3.13
N VAL A 72 19.53 17.72 -3.42
CA VAL A 72 18.12 17.31 -3.27
C VAL A 72 17.83 16.15 -4.24
N PRO A 73 17.35 14.99 -3.73
CA PRO A 73 16.97 13.86 -4.56
C PRO A 73 16.01 14.28 -5.66
N PHE A 74 16.36 13.90 -6.88
CA PHE A 74 15.49 14.12 -8.03
C PHE A 74 14.41 13.04 -8.07
N VAL A 75 13.15 13.45 -8.23
CA VAL A 75 12.02 12.54 -8.40
C VAL A 75 11.60 12.60 -9.88
N PRO A 76 11.88 11.56 -10.69
CA PRO A 76 11.58 11.59 -12.11
C PRO A 76 10.07 11.70 -12.38
N PRO A 77 9.63 12.63 -13.26
CA PRO A 77 8.21 12.83 -13.52
C PRO A 77 7.56 11.62 -14.20
N LEU A 78 8.25 11.00 -15.16
CA LEU A 78 7.76 9.81 -15.87
C LEU A 78 7.50 8.64 -14.90
N GLY A 79 8.48 8.36 -14.02
CA GLY A 79 8.33 7.31 -13.02
C GLY A 79 7.21 7.61 -12.02
N SER A 80 7.04 8.88 -11.64
CA SER A 80 5.96 9.29 -10.73
C SER A 80 4.58 9.09 -11.35
N ILE A 81 4.43 9.43 -12.64
CA ILE A 81 3.19 9.19 -13.39
C ILE A 81 2.93 7.69 -13.48
N LEU A 82 3.93 6.89 -13.87
CA LEU A 82 3.81 5.44 -13.95
C LEU A 82 3.39 4.83 -12.60
N PHE A 83 4.00 5.29 -11.50
CA PHE A 83 3.67 4.80 -10.17
C PHE A 83 2.24 5.17 -9.75
N VAL A 84 1.87 6.46 -9.82
CA VAL A 84 0.58 6.95 -9.32
C VAL A 84 -0.60 6.56 -10.21
N GLN A 85 -0.41 6.58 -11.53
CA GLN A 85 -1.51 6.38 -12.50
C GLN A 85 -1.62 4.93 -12.99
N ILE A 86 -0.56 4.12 -12.85
CA ILE A 86 -0.55 2.75 -13.39
C ILE A 86 -0.36 1.74 -12.25
N VAL A 87 0.73 1.80 -11.50
CA VAL A 87 1.05 0.78 -10.49
C VAL A 87 0.02 0.76 -9.35
N ILE A 88 -0.27 1.90 -8.72
CA ILE A 88 -1.25 1.96 -7.62
C ILE A 88 -2.64 1.48 -8.08
N PRO A 89 -3.22 1.97 -9.20
CA PRO A 89 -4.52 1.53 -9.65
C PRO A 89 -4.57 0.05 -10.03
N ILE A 90 -3.55 -0.50 -10.70
CA ILE A 90 -3.51 -1.94 -11.03
C ILE A 90 -3.63 -2.78 -9.76
N ILE A 91 -2.83 -2.47 -8.74
CA ILE A 91 -2.82 -3.24 -7.49
C ILE A 91 -4.11 -3.00 -6.71
N GLY A 92 -4.58 -1.76 -6.61
CA GLY A 92 -5.82 -1.43 -5.90
C GLY A 92 -7.06 -2.08 -6.53
N LEU A 93 -7.20 -2.02 -7.86
CA LEU A 93 -8.32 -2.64 -8.58
C LEU A 93 -8.29 -4.16 -8.46
N THR A 94 -7.14 -4.79 -8.64
CA THR A 94 -7.04 -6.25 -8.50
C THR A 94 -7.24 -6.72 -7.06
N MET A 95 -6.87 -5.91 -6.06
CA MET A 95 -7.18 -6.18 -4.66
C MET A 95 -8.68 -6.09 -4.35
N SER A 96 -9.43 -5.23 -5.06
CA SER A 96 -10.90 -5.17 -4.92
C SER A 96 -11.63 -6.42 -5.42
N MET A 97 -10.94 -7.29 -6.16
CA MET A 97 -11.44 -8.59 -6.64
C MET A 97 -11.13 -9.75 -5.67
N THR A 98 -10.80 -9.46 -4.41
CA THR A 98 -10.52 -10.50 -3.41
C THR A 98 -11.82 -11.22 -3.02
N ASP A 99 -11.75 -12.55 -2.95
CA ASP A 99 -12.86 -13.36 -2.49
C ASP A 99 -13.22 -13.06 -1.02
N GLY A 100 -14.50 -13.22 -0.70
CA GLY A 100 -15.02 -12.98 0.65
C GLY A 100 -14.56 -14.02 1.66
N ASP A 101 -14.30 -13.55 2.89
CA ASP A 101 -14.11 -14.42 4.03
C ASP A 101 -15.35 -15.30 4.26
N SER A 102 -15.16 -16.61 4.37
CA SER A 102 -16.24 -17.57 4.65
C SER A 102 -16.96 -17.27 5.98
N ASP A 103 -16.28 -16.63 6.93
CA ASP A 103 -16.84 -16.22 8.21
C ASP A 103 -17.51 -14.85 8.19
N SER A 104 -17.57 -14.17 7.04
CA SER A 104 -18.20 -12.86 6.89
C SER A 104 -19.67 -12.82 7.33
N MET A 105 -20.40 -13.94 7.17
CA MET A 105 -21.79 -14.08 7.61
C MET A 105 -21.94 -14.39 9.10
N ASN A 106 -20.90 -14.96 9.74
CA ASN A 106 -20.87 -15.24 11.18
C ASN A 106 -20.61 -13.96 12.00
N ARG A 107 -20.04 -12.93 11.38
CA ARG A 107 -19.77 -11.64 12.02
C ARG A 107 -21.02 -10.77 12.07
N VAL A 108 -21.22 -10.13 13.23
CA VAL A 108 -22.26 -9.10 13.39
C VAL A 108 -21.89 -7.92 12.49
N PRO A 109 -22.79 -7.48 11.59
CA PRO A 109 -22.49 -6.38 10.69
C PRO A 109 -22.13 -5.12 11.50
N PRO A 110 -21.16 -4.31 11.05
CA PRO A 110 -20.91 -3.02 11.67
C PRO A 110 -22.20 -2.21 11.60
N LYS A 111 -22.58 -1.59 12.73
CA LYS A 111 -23.68 -0.63 12.71
C LYS A 111 -23.22 0.60 11.96
N ASN A 112 -24.09 1.13 11.10
CA ASN A 112 -23.89 2.41 10.42
C ASN A 112 -24.10 3.61 11.38
N ASP A 113 -23.65 3.46 12.63
CA ASP A 113 -23.69 4.52 13.64
C ASP A 113 -22.39 5.32 13.51
N GLU A 114 -22.45 6.47 12.83
CA GLU A 114 -21.30 7.35 12.61
C GLU A 114 -20.59 7.74 13.92
N SER A 115 -21.35 7.84 15.01
CA SER A 115 -20.80 8.13 16.35
C SER A 115 -19.88 7.02 16.89
N ILE A 116 -20.01 5.79 16.38
CA ILE A 116 -19.22 4.63 16.78
C ILE A 116 -18.12 4.37 15.73
N THR A 117 -18.45 4.37 14.43
CA THR A 117 -17.49 4.10 13.35
C THR A 117 -16.49 5.23 13.10
N PHE A 118 -16.86 6.48 13.39
CA PHE A 118 -15.97 7.66 13.28
C PHE A 118 -15.68 8.31 14.63
N ALA A 119 -15.78 7.54 15.72
CA ALA A 119 -15.30 8.03 16.99
C ALA A 119 -13.87 8.55 16.82
N PRO A 120 -13.52 9.74 17.36
CA PRO A 120 -12.22 10.38 17.10
C PRO A 120 -11.03 9.50 17.48
N ARG A 121 -11.22 8.55 18.41
CA ARG A 121 -10.23 7.55 18.80
C ARG A 121 -9.99 6.48 17.72
N GLU A 122 -11.05 6.01 17.04
CA GLU A 122 -10.95 4.99 16.00
C GLU A 122 -10.36 5.59 14.71
N GLY A 123 -10.83 6.77 14.31
CA GLY A 123 -10.24 7.50 13.18
C GLY A 123 -8.75 7.78 13.39
N ARG A 124 -8.36 8.22 14.60
CA ARG A 124 -6.95 8.40 14.96
C ARG A 124 -6.15 7.10 14.92
N ARG A 125 -6.74 5.96 15.33
CA ARG A 125 -6.08 4.64 15.25
C ARG A 125 -5.78 4.29 13.80
N ILE A 126 -6.79 4.33 12.93
CA ILE A 126 -6.65 3.99 11.50
C ILE A 126 -5.61 4.90 10.85
N TYR A 127 -5.67 6.21 11.11
CA TYR A 127 -4.69 7.17 10.62
C TYR A 127 -3.26 6.87 11.08
N LEU A 128 -3.06 6.60 12.38
CA LEU A 128 -1.75 6.24 12.91
C LEU A 128 -1.23 4.92 12.32
N CYS A 129 -2.09 3.91 12.16
CA CYS A 129 -1.72 2.66 11.50
C CYS A 129 -1.31 2.89 10.04
N ALA A 130 -2.03 3.73 9.29
CA ALA A 130 -1.68 4.09 7.92
C ALA A 130 -0.31 4.79 7.87
N ILE A 131 -0.06 5.77 8.74
CA ILE A 131 1.26 6.44 8.82
C ILE A 131 2.37 5.45 9.18
N LEU A 132 2.16 4.62 10.21
CA LEU A 132 3.18 3.67 10.67
C LEU A 132 3.54 2.64 9.60
N ARG A 133 2.60 2.28 8.73
CA ARG A 133 2.87 1.44 7.55
C ARG A 133 3.54 2.22 6.43
N ALA A 134 3.14 3.48 6.23
CA ALA A 134 3.64 4.30 5.14
C ALA A 134 5.10 4.77 5.34
N LEU A 135 5.48 5.03 6.59
CA LEU A 135 6.78 5.56 6.99
C LEU A 135 7.98 4.70 6.56
N PRO A 136 8.06 3.38 6.85
CA PRO A 136 9.21 2.57 6.45
C PRO A 136 9.37 2.51 4.93
N VAL A 137 8.25 2.44 4.20
CA VAL A 137 8.23 2.45 2.72
C VAL A 137 8.76 3.76 2.16
N ALA A 138 8.52 4.89 2.82
CA ALA A 138 9.05 6.20 2.41
C ALA A 138 10.52 6.41 2.79
N ILE A 139 10.97 5.86 3.92
CA ILE A 139 12.34 6.05 4.44
C ILE A 139 13.36 5.12 3.77
N ALA A 140 13.03 3.84 3.57
CA ALA A 140 14.00 2.86 3.07
C ALA A 140 14.63 3.25 1.71
N PRO A 141 13.86 3.76 0.73
CA PRO A 141 14.42 4.21 -0.55
C PRO A 141 15.33 5.44 -0.43
N GLN A 142 15.12 6.30 0.58
CA GLN A 142 16.00 7.45 0.82
C GLN A 142 17.40 7.00 1.24
N LEU A 143 17.48 5.93 2.05
CA LEU A 143 18.77 5.34 2.40
C LEU A 143 19.49 4.78 1.17
N LEU A 144 18.74 4.08 0.30
CA LEU A 144 19.26 3.53 -0.96
C LEU A 144 19.67 4.63 -1.94
N TYR A 145 18.96 5.76 -1.95
CA TYR A 145 19.35 6.95 -2.72
C TYR A 145 20.71 7.48 -2.28
N LEU A 146 20.95 7.60 -0.97
CA LEU A 146 22.23 8.10 -0.46
C LEU A 146 23.38 7.22 -0.97
N ILE A 147 23.26 5.90 -0.81
CA ILE A 147 24.26 4.95 -1.29
C ILE A 147 24.46 5.05 -2.81
N SER A 148 23.36 4.94 -3.57
CA SER A 148 23.45 4.96 -5.04
C SER A 148 24.00 6.28 -5.57
N PHE A 149 23.56 7.42 -5.06
CA PHE A 149 24.06 8.73 -5.48
C PHE A 149 25.56 8.88 -5.19
N GLY A 150 26.00 8.56 -3.98
CA GLY A 150 27.41 8.69 -3.61
C GLY A 150 28.33 7.81 -4.46
N GLU A 151 27.94 6.55 -4.69
CA GLU A 151 28.71 5.60 -5.50
C GLU A 151 28.71 5.98 -6.99
N LEU A 152 27.58 6.44 -7.52
CA LEU A 152 27.49 6.85 -8.92
C LEU A 152 28.32 8.10 -9.21
N VAL A 153 28.37 9.07 -8.28
CA VAL A 153 29.23 10.25 -8.43
C VAL A 153 30.71 9.87 -8.35
N LEU A 154 31.10 8.93 -7.47
CA LEU A 154 32.47 8.40 -7.42
C LEU A 154 32.88 7.76 -8.74
N HIS A 155 31.98 7.01 -9.36
CA HIS A 155 32.26 6.29 -10.60
C HIS A 155 32.29 7.19 -11.84
N PHE A 156 31.26 8.04 -12.01
CA PHE A 156 31.09 8.82 -13.23
C PHE A 156 31.80 10.17 -13.21
N GLU A 157 32.04 10.77 -12.05
CA GLU A 157 32.52 12.15 -11.91
C GLU A 157 33.76 12.30 -11.02
N PRO A 158 34.83 11.48 -11.18
CA PRO A 158 35.98 11.53 -10.28
C PRO A 158 36.74 12.86 -10.34
N LEU A 159 36.73 13.54 -11.50
CA LEU A 159 37.38 14.84 -11.69
C LEU A 159 36.67 15.95 -10.91
N LEU A 160 35.34 15.95 -10.90
CA LEU A 160 34.54 16.91 -10.16
C LEU A 160 34.82 16.83 -8.66
N LEU A 161 35.00 15.61 -8.13
CA LEU A 161 35.32 15.38 -6.73
C LEU A 161 36.73 15.84 -6.36
N GLU A 162 37.68 15.73 -7.28
CA GLU A 162 39.06 16.19 -7.08
C GLU A 162 39.13 17.72 -7.07
N THR A 163 38.45 18.39 -8.01
CA THR A 163 38.53 19.84 -8.18
C THR A 163 37.67 20.60 -7.18
N GLU A 164 36.42 20.20 -6.98
CA GLU A 164 35.43 20.98 -6.23
C GLU A 164 35.27 20.50 -4.78
N CYS A 165 35.41 19.19 -4.54
CA CYS A 165 35.26 18.61 -3.20
C CYS A 165 36.59 18.43 -2.47
N SER A 166 37.72 18.80 -3.10
CA SER A 166 39.08 18.66 -2.55
C SER A 166 39.39 17.25 -2.05
N MET A 167 38.78 16.22 -2.66
CA MET A 167 38.98 14.83 -2.26
C MET A 167 40.12 14.20 -3.07
N PRO A 168 41.30 13.97 -2.47
CA PRO A 168 42.44 13.41 -3.18
C PRO A 168 42.13 11.99 -3.67
N ARG A 169 42.66 11.62 -4.83
CA ARG A 169 42.43 10.32 -5.50
C ARG A 169 42.69 9.11 -4.58
N ASN A 170 43.63 9.22 -3.65
CA ASN A 170 43.93 8.18 -2.67
C ASN A 170 42.80 7.96 -1.65
N GLN A 171 42.03 8.99 -1.31
CA GLN A 171 40.83 8.88 -0.47
C GLN A 171 39.60 8.45 -1.28
N GLN A 172 39.52 8.78 -2.57
CA GLN A 172 38.47 8.27 -3.46
C GLN A 172 38.50 6.74 -3.56
N ALA A 173 39.70 6.14 -3.56
CA ALA A 173 39.89 4.69 -3.53
C ALA A 173 39.43 4.02 -2.21
N SER A 174 39.18 4.80 -1.14
CA SER A 174 38.70 4.28 0.15
C SER A 174 37.17 4.19 0.26
N GLU A 175 36.44 4.28 -0.86
CA GLU A 175 34.98 4.02 -1.00
C GLU A 175 34.09 4.76 0.02
N ASN A 176 34.49 5.94 0.47
CA ASN A 176 33.71 6.72 1.44
C ASN A 176 32.67 7.61 0.74
N TRP A 177 31.65 6.97 0.16
CA TRP A 177 30.48 7.65 -0.45
C TRP A 177 29.83 8.67 0.49
N THR A 178 29.98 8.51 1.82
CA THR A 178 29.46 9.43 2.84
C THR A 178 30.06 10.84 2.74
N ALA A 179 31.34 10.96 2.36
CA ALA A 179 32.01 12.25 2.18
C ALA A 179 31.49 12.99 0.94
N VAL A 180 31.21 12.23 -0.13
CA VAL A 180 30.66 12.74 -1.40
C VAL A 180 29.31 13.40 -1.18
N ILE A 181 28.42 12.73 -0.46
CA ILE A 181 27.06 13.21 -0.17
C ILE A 181 27.04 14.54 0.60
N ARG A 182 28.08 14.81 1.37
CA ARG A 182 28.23 16.02 2.20
C ARG A 182 28.98 17.15 1.51
N CYS A 183 29.41 16.96 0.26
CA CYS A 183 30.13 18.00 -0.46
C CYS A 183 29.17 19.12 -0.89
N ASP A 184 29.40 20.34 -0.38
CA ASP A 184 28.56 21.51 -0.68
C ASP A 184 28.61 21.92 -2.15
N ALA A 185 29.72 21.67 -2.84
CA ALA A 185 29.87 21.99 -4.26
C ALA A 185 28.89 21.21 -5.16
N LEU A 186 28.39 20.06 -4.69
CA LEU A 186 27.42 19.26 -5.43
C LEU A 186 25.98 19.81 -5.34
N ARG A 187 25.70 20.83 -4.52
CA ARG A 187 24.33 21.33 -4.27
C ARG A 187 23.51 21.60 -5.55
N ASN A 188 24.17 22.10 -6.60
CA ASN A 188 23.54 22.41 -7.89
C ASN A 188 23.85 21.37 -8.99
N TYR A 189 24.40 20.21 -8.62
CA TYR A 189 24.72 19.14 -9.57
C TYR A 189 23.46 18.61 -10.25
N SER A 190 23.54 18.41 -11.56
CA SER A 190 22.43 17.98 -12.42
C SER A 190 22.81 16.93 -13.45
N GLY A 191 23.94 16.23 -13.25
CA GLY A 191 24.41 15.19 -14.17
C GLY A 191 23.74 13.83 -14.00
N ASP A 192 24.21 12.85 -14.78
CA ASP A 192 23.59 11.53 -14.95
C ASP A 192 23.56 10.69 -13.67
N ALA A 193 24.52 10.89 -12.77
CA ALA A 193 24.53 10.21 -11.48
C ALA A 193 23.30 10.59 -10.63
N ARG A 194 22.86 11.85 -10.70
CA ARG A 194 21.68 12.33 -9.95
C ARG A 194 20.38 11.78 -10.54
N THR A 195 20.24 11.82 -11.86
CA THR A 195 19.04 11.33 -12.55
C THR A 195 18.89 9.82 -12.42
N SER A 196 20.00 9.08 -12.50
CA SER A 196 20.04 7.63 -12.33
C SER A 196 19.75 7.22 -10.88
N ALA A 197 20.39 7.86 -9.89
CA ALA A 197 20.10 7.60 -8.48
C ALA A 197 18.63 7.92 -8.12
N GLY A 198 18.08 9.01 -8.64
CA GLY A 198 16.66 9.35 -8.47
C GLY A 198 15.72 8.31 -9.08
N SER A 199 16.09 7.74 -10.24
CA SER A 199 15.31 6.69 -10.90
C SER A 199 15.36 5.36 -10.14
N LEU A 200 16.53 4.98 -9.63
CA LEU A 200 16.70 3.82 -8.75
C LEU A 200 15.90 3.96 -7.45
N MET A 201 16.02 5.11 -6.79
CA MET A 201 15.26 5.41 -5.57
C MET A 201 13.76 5.26 -5.77
N LEU A 202 13.22 5.77 -6.89
CA LEU A 202 11.78 5.66 -7.17
C LEU A 202 11.37 4.21 -7.51
N ALA A 203 12.23 3.45 -8.18
CA ALA A 203 12.01 2.02 -8.43
C ALA A 203 12.00 1.21 -7.13
N ASP A 204 12.95 1.47 -6.22
CA ASP A 204 13.02 0.85 -4.90
C ASP A 204 11.79 1.20 -4.06
N PHE A 205 11.32 2.45 -4.11
CA PHE A 205 10.08 2.89 -3.49
C PHE A 205 8.87 2.13 -4.05
N ALA A 206 8.74 2.05 -5.38
CA ALA A 206 7.65 1.32 -6.02
C ALA A 206 7.66 -0.16 -5.60
N LEU A 207 8.83 -0.80 -5.58
CA LEU A 207 8.97 -2.18 -5.13
C LEU A 207 8.54 -2.36 -3.67
N CYS A 208 8.95 -1.45 -2.77
CA CYS A 208 8.52 -1.46 -1.37
C CYS A 208 6.99 -1.35 -1.24
N VAL A 209 6.33 -0.50 -2.02
CA VAL A 209 4.87 -0.36 -2.03
C VAL A 209 4.19 -1.63 -2.56
N ILE A 210 4.68 -2.18 -3.68
CA ILE A 210 4.12 -3.39 -4.30
C ILE A 210 4.19 -4.56 -3.32
N VAL A 211 5.35 -4.80 -2.70
CA VAL A 211 5.53 -5.88 -1.72
C VAL A 211 4.75 -5.62 -0.44
N SER A 212 4.63 -4.37 0.00
CA SER A 212 3.79 -4.02 1.16
C SER A 212 2.29 -4.19 0.89
N SER A 213 1.85 -4.18 -0.38
CA SER A 213 0.45 -4.37 -0.76
C SER A 213 -0.10 -5.74 -0.33
N VAL A 214 0.77 -6.73 -0.19
CA VAL A 214 0.46 -8.08 0.29
C VAL A 214 -0.25 -8.01 1.65
N GLY A 215 0.18 -7.11 2.53
CA GLY A 215 -0.41 -6.92 3.86
C GLY A 215 -1.81 -6.31 3.86
N PHE A 216 -2.30 -5.86 2.71
CA PHE A 216 -3.64 -5.28 2.52
C PHE A 216 -4.63 -6.24 1.86
N VAL A 217 -4.19 -7.32 1.21
CA VAL A 217 -5.10 -8.30 0.60
C VAL A 217 -6.07 -8.88 1.63
N PHE A 218 -5.56 -9.16 2.84
CA PHE A 218 -6.38 -9.57 3.96
C PHE A 218 -6.24 -8.60 5.13
N LYS A 219 -7.38 -8.22 5.72
CA LYS A 219 -7.46 -7.32 6.86
C LYS A 219 -6.78 -7.88 8.09
N THR A 220 -7.18 -9.09 8.45
CA THR A 220 -6.98 -9.64 9.80
C THR A 220 -6.06 -10.82 9.81
N ASN A 221 -6.02 -11.59 8.73
CA ASN A 221 -5.29 -12.86 8.75
C ASN A 221 -3.80 -12.60 8.53
N PRO A 222 -2.93 -13.13 9.40
CA PRO A 222 -1.50 -13.01 9.22
C PRO A 222 -1.10 -13.77 7.96
N LEU A 223 -0.10 -13.25 7.26
CA LEU A 223 0.47 -13.83 6.04
C LEU A 223 0.87 -15.31 6.15
N LYS A 224 1.14 -15.79 7.37
CA LYS A 224 1.52 -17.18 7.63
C LYS A 224 0.32 -18.15 7.61
N SER A 225 -0.88 -17.66 7.91
CA SER A 225 -2.10 -18.48 7.90
C SER A 225 -2.60 -18.66 6.48
N ASP A 226 -2.75 -17.54 5.76
CA ASP A 226 -3.46 -17.51 4.49
C ASP A 226 -2.57 -16.91 3.42
N ARG A 227 -2.37 -17.67 2.34
CA ARG A 227 -1.54 -17.26 1.22
C ARG A 227 -2.36 -16.38 0.26
N PRO A 228 -1.96 -15.12 0.03
CA PRO A 228 -2.77 -14.17 -0.75
C PRO A 228 -2.92 -14.57 -2.22
N TRP A 229 -1.94 -15.26 -2.80
CA TRP A 229 -1.98 -15.71 -4.19
C TRP A 229 -2.93 -16.89 -4.42
N GLU A 230 -3.32 -17.63 -3.37
CA GLU A 230 -4.26 -18.76 -3.49
C GLU A 230 -5.71 -18.29 -3.54
N GLN A 231 -6.04 -17.16 -2.91
CA GLN A 231 -7.40 -16.62 -2.86
C GLN A 231 -7.65 -15.46 -3.84
N ASN A 232 -6.61 -14.75 -4.27
CA ASN A 232 -6.75 -13.67 -5.25
C ASN A 232 -5.68 -13.76 -6.34
N HIS A 233 -5.98 -14.54 -7.39
CA HIS A 233 -5.12 -14.66 -8.57
C HIS A 233 -5.02 -13.34 -9.36
N ALA A 234 -6.07 -12.51 -9.38
CA ALA A 234 -6.05 -11.24 -10.09
C ALA A 234 -5.02 -10.28 -9.49
N TRP A 235 -4.96 -10.19 -8.15
CA TRP A 235 -3.95 -9.42 -7.44
C TRP A 235 -2.54 -9.97 -7.65
N ALA A 236 -2.36 -11.30 -7.67
CA ALA A 236 -1.07 -11.91 -7.96
C ALA A 236 -0.57 -11.52 -9.37
N TRP A 237 -1.44 -11.58 -10.38
CA TRP A 237 -1.11 -11.11 -11.73
C TRP A 237 -0.82 -9.61 -11.78
N GLY A 238 -1.64 -8.77 -11.15
CA GLY A 238 -1.41 -7.32 -11.07
C GLY A 238 -0.07 -6.97 -10.41
N THR A 239 0.32 -7.74 -9.39
CA THR A 239 1.62 -7.62 -8.71
C THR A 239 2.77 -8.00 -9.63
N ILE A 240 2.67 -9.14 -10.33
CA ILE A 240 3.69 -9.58 -11.30
C ILE A 240 3.87 -8.53 -12.41
N VAL A 241 2.78 -8.06 -13.00
CA VAL A 241 2.81 -7.01 -14.03
C VAL A 241 3.49 -5.74 -13.48
N SER A 242 3.14 -5.32 -12.26
CA SER A 242 3.75 -4.14 -11.63
C SER A 242 5.25 -4.31 -11.37
N ILE A 243 5.69 -5.52 -10.98
CA ILE A 243 7.10 -5.84 -10.81
C ILE A 243 7.84 -5.81 -12.16
N ILE A 244 7.23 -6.27 -13.25
CA ILE A 244 7.82 -6.22 -14.61
C ILE A 244 7.91 -4.78 -15.14
N LEU A 245 6.98 -3.91 -14.77
CA LEU A 245 7.03 -2.49 -15.18
C LEU A 245 8.25 -1.76 -14.60
N ILE A 246 8.78 -2.18 -13.45
CA ILE A 246 9.96 -1.57 -12.82
C ILE A 246 11.23 -1.71 -13.68
N PRO A 247 11.69 -2.91 -14.09
CA PRO A 247 12.85 -3.06 -14.96
C PRO A 247 12.61 -2.44 -16.34
N CYS A 248 11.37 -2.45 -16.87
CA CYS A 248 11.05 -1.72 -18.11
C CYS A 248 11.31 -0.21 -17.93
N TYR A 249 10.83 0.38 -16.82
CA TYR A 249 11.09 1.78 -16.48
C TYR A 249 12.59 2.07 -16.32
N LEU A 250 13.31 1.22 -15.57
CA LEU A 250 14.75 1.38 -15.36
C LEU A 250 15.53 1.26 -16.68
N SER A 251 15.16 0.33 -17.56
CA SER A 251 15.81 0.17 -18.87
C SER A 251 15.66 1.39 -19.78
N ALA A 252 14.59 2.17 -19.60
CA ALA A 252 14.33 3.38 -20.37
C ALA A 252 14.96 4.64 -19.76
N THR A 253 15.36 4.62 -18.49
CA THR A 253 15.79 5.81 -17.73
C THR A 253 17.23 5.78 -17.25
N LEU A 254 17.81 4.59 -17.05
CA LEU A 254 19.18 4.47 -16.56
C LEU A 254 20.21 4.76 -17.65
N ALA A 255 21.24 5.51 -17.29
CA ALA A 255 22.42 5.65 -18.11
C ALA A 255 23.19 4.31 -18.21
N GLY A 256 23.97 4.15 -19.28
CA GLY A 256 24.80 2.97 -19.48
C GLY A 256 25.83 2.81 -18.34
N GLY A 257 26.00 1.57 -17.85
CA GLY A 257 27.00 1.26 -16.82
C GLY A 257 26.59 1.58 -15.38
N VAL A 258 25.40 2.16 -15.13
CA VAL A 258 24.92 2.47 -13.77
C VAL A 258 24.87 1.22 -12.90
N LEU A 259 24.32 0.11 -13.41
CA LEU A 259 24.22 -1.13 -12.63
C LEU A 259 25.59 -1.75 -12.34
N SER A 260 26.56 -1.66 -13.25
CA SER A 260 27.91 -2.14 -12.98
C SER A 260 28.69 -1.26 -12.00
N ALA A 261 28.31 0.02 -11.86
CA ALA A 261 28.95 0.96 -10.95
C ALA A 261 28.49 0.80 -9.49
N LEU A 262 27.31 0.20 -9.27
CA LEU A 262 26.77 0.03 -7.92
C LEU A 262 27.45 -1.13 -7.18
N PRO A 263 27.72 -0.97 -5.89
CA PRO A 263 28.36 -2.01 -5.10
C PRO A 263 27.38 -3.15 -4.77
N TRP A 264 27.91 -4.36 -4.53
CA TRP A 264 27.12 -5.56 -4.23
C TRP A 264 26.14 -5.38 -3.05
N TYR A 265 26.53 -4.60 -2.04
CA TYR A 265 25.72 -4.40 -0.84
C TYR A 265 24.47 -3.54 -1.12
N TYR A 266 24.49 -2.67 -2.14
CA TYR A 266 23.30 -1.94 -2.58
C TYR A 266 22.20 -2.91 -3.02
N TYR A 267 22.54 -3.91 -3.83
CA TYR A 267 21.58 -4.90 -4.32
C TYR A 267 20.96 -5.74 -3.20
N ILE A 268 21.76 -6.11 -2.20
CA ILE A 268 21.25 -6.84 -1.03
C ILE A 268 20.29 -5.96 -0.23
N LEU A 269 20.65 -4.70 0.00
CA LEU A 269 19.77 -3.77 0.72
C LEU A 269 18.48 -3.48 -0.06
N ALA A 270 18.57 -3.29 -1.39
CA ALA A 270 17.41 -3.09 -2.26
C ALA A 270 16.46 -4.31 -2.25
N LEU A 271 17.02 -5.53 -2.16
CA LEU A 271 16.22 -6.75 -2.02
C LEU A 271 15.61 -6.90 -0.61
N LEU A 272 16.34 -6.53 0.45
CA LEU A 272 15.88 -6.66 1.84
C LEU A 272 14.89 -5.57 2.26
N ALA A 273 15.02 -4.35 1.74
CA ALA A 273 14.17 -3.21 2.05
C ALA A 273 12.66 -3.50 1.94
N PRO A 274 12.13 -4.04 0.83
CA PRO A 274 10.71 -4.37 0.72
C PRO A 274 10.27 -5.43 1.73
N LEU A 275 11.14 -6.40 2.07
CA LEU A 275 10.85 -7.44 3.05
C LEU A 275 10.78 -6.87 4.48
N ILE A 276 11.67 -5.93 4.81
CA ILE A 276 11.65 -5.21 6.09
C ILE A 276 10.37 -4.36 6.20
N CYS A 277 10.00 -3.64 5.13
CA CYS A 277 8.77 -2.85 5.08
C CYS A 277 7.54 -3.75 5.31
N LEU A 278 7.48 -4.90 4.64
CA LEU A 278 6.41 -5.88 4.81
C LEU A 278 6.36 -6.41 6.25
N ALA A 279 7.50 -6.77 6.84
CA ALA A 279 7.57 -7.27 8.22
C ALA A 279 7.05 -6.24 9.23
N ILE A 280 7.45 -4.97 9.09
CA ILE A 280 6.92 -3.87 9.93
C ILE A 280 5.41 -3.70 9.69
N GLY A 281 4.97 -3.75 8.44
CA GLY A 281 3.56 -3.67 8.06
C GLY A 281 2.71 -4.75 8.74
N GLU A 282 3.20 -6.00 8.78
CA GLU A 282 2.55 -7.11 9.47
C GLU A 282 2.55 -6.94 10.98
N LEU A 283 3.60 -6.39 11.60
CA LEU A 283 3.59 -6.07 13.03
C LEU A 283 2.53 -5.01 13.37
N VAL A 284 2.36 -3.98 12.53
CA VAL A 284 1.31 -2.97 12.69
C VAL A 284 -0.08 -3.60 12.50
N LYS A 285 -0.22 -4.48 11.50
CA LYS A 285 -1.45 -5.25 11.24
C LYS A 285 -1.87 -6.10 12.43
N GLN A 286 -0.94 -6.85 13.04
CA GLN A 286 -1.23 -7.70 14.19
C GLN A 286 -1.74 -6.90 15.39
N LYS A 287 -1.22 -5.69 15.61
CA LYS A 287 -1.74 -4.80 16.65
C LYS A 287 -3.17 -4.31 16.34
N ASP A 288 -3.46 -3.96 15.09
CA ASP A 288 -4.80 -3.53 14.69
C ASP A 288 -5.82 -4.68 14.78
N LEU A 289 -5.42 -5.89 14.40
CA LEU A 289 -6.21 -7.11 14.57
C LEU A 289 -6.68 -7.30 16.01
N TRP A 290 -5.79 -7.10 16.98
CA TRP A 290 -6.15 -7.22 18.40
C TRP A 290 -7.26 -6.25 18.80
N HIS A 291 -7.20 -5.02 18.31
CA HIS A 291 -8.24 -4.01 18.54
C HIS A 291 -9.55 -4.36 17.86
N GLU A 292 -9.50 -4.87 16.62
CA GLU A 292 -10.68 -5.30 15.89
C GLU A 292 -11.38 -6.47 16.58
N ASN A 293 -10.64 -7.49 17.00
CA ASN A 293 -11.20 -8.63 17.73
C ASN A 293 -11.91 -8.20 19.02
N ARG A 294 -11.31 -7.25 19.75
CA ARG A 294 -11.94 -6.66 20.94
C ARG A 294 -13.23 -5.90 20.57
N ALA A 295 -13.22 -5.14 19.48
CA ALA A 295 -14.41 -4.42 19.02
C ALA A 295 -15.53 -5.36 18.56
N VAL A 296 -15.21 -6.46 17.89
CA VAL A 296 -16.17 -7.51 17.51
C VAL A 296 -16.78 -8.15 18.76
N MET A 297 -15.96 -8.51 19.76
CA MET A 297 -16.42 -9.10 21.02
C MET A 297 -17.37 -8.16 21.77
N MET A 298 -17.02 -6.87 21.87
CA MET A 298 -17.89 -5.87 22.50
C MET A 298 -19.23 -5.69 21.78
N ARG A 299 -19.23 -5.71 20.43
CA ARG A 299 -20.46 -5.65 19.64
C ARG A 299 -21.36 -6.85 19.88
N ARG A 300 -20.78 -8.05 19.99
CA ARG A 300 -21.51 -9.27 20.32
C ARG A 300 -22.18 -9.17 21.69
N LEU A 301 -21.45 -8.72 22.72
CA LEU A 301 -22.00 -8.52 24.06
C LEU A 301 -23.15 -7.50 24.09
N GLN A 302 -23.04 -6.41 23.33
CA GLN A 302 -24.13 -5.42 23.21
C GLN A 302 -25.38 -5.98 22.54
N PHE A 303 -25.21 -6.87 21.56
CA PHE A 303 -26.32 -7.52 20.87
C PHE A 303 -27.04 -8.51 21.80
N GLU A 304 -26.28 -9.35 22.49
CA GLU A 304 -26.81 -10.34 23.44
C GLU A 304 -27.56 -9.64 24.59
N THR A 305 -26.98 -8.61 25.21
CA THR A 305 -27.64 -7.85 26.31
C THR A 305 -28.93 -7.14 25.89
N ARG A 306 -28.98 -6.49 24.71
CA ARG A 306 -30.22 -5.88 24.20
C ARG A 306 -31.31 -6.91 23.90
N SER A 307 -30.93 -8.09 23.40
CA SER A 307 -31.88 -9.16 23.13
C SER A 307 -32.50 -9.74 24.41
N VAL A 308 -31.70 -9.84 25.48
CA VAL A 308 -32.17 -10.28 26.81
C VAL A 308 -33.12 -9.25 27.41
N VAL A 309 -32.76 -7.96 27.43
CA VAL A 309 -33.62 -6.91 28.00
C VAL A 309 -34.97 -6.82 27.28
N ARG A 310 -35.01 -6.95 25.94
CA ARG A 310 -36.28 -7.00 25.20
C ARG A 310 -37.11 -8.24 25.53
N ARG A 311 -36.49 -9.41 25.75
CA ARG A 311 -37.21 -10.62 26.17
C ARG A 311 -37.80 -10.44 27.58
N THR A 312 -37.08 -9.83 28.50
CA THR A 312 -37.59 -9.62 29.87
C THR A 312 -38.78 -8.66 29.89
N ILE A 313 -38.77 -7.60 29.06
CA ILE A 313 -39.90 -6.66 28.98
C ILE A 313 -41.13 -7.33 28.34
N PHE A 314 -40.95 -8.20 27.34
CA PHE A 314 -42.05 -8.92 26.70
C PHE A 314 -42.68 -10.04 27.55
N VAL A 315 -42.00 -10.46 28.63
CA VAL A 315 -42.54 -11.46 29.58
C VAL A 315 -43.29 -10.78 30.74
N ILE A 316 -43.13 -9.46 30.90
CA ILE A 316 -43.76 -8.66 31.97
C ILE A 316 -44.98 -7.86 31.44
N THR A 317 -45.26 -7.92 30.13
CA THR A 317 -46.46 -7.34 29.50
C THR A 317 -47.40 -8.43 29.02
#